data_AF-A0A7X7J1S5-F1
#
_entry.id   AF-A0A7X7J1S5-F1
#
_cell.length_a   1.000
_cell.length_b   1.000
_cell.length_c   1.000
_cell.angle_alpha   90.00
_cell.angle_beta   90.00
_cell.angle_gamma   90.00
#
_symmetry.space_group_name_H-M   'P 1'
#
loop_
_entity.id
_entity.type
_entity.pdbx_description
1 polymer ?
#
loop_
_entity_poly.entity_id
_entity_poly.type
_entity_poly.pdbx_seq_one_letter_code
_entity_poly.pdbx_strand_id
1 'polypeptide(L)'
;GVSGLVLAQGDKMTPQNRMDVEYMTAWRYSKPQTKKAGIDVYMPLEHDPSRSAWRGVPKLMGAAGLNDVGKEASIAPATLRTLQSLDDEAVDLPLTVTVEVVGMQYGPQNATVEELIHDSLDLRLGLLGERSGPVRVMVNDAVETADTCVWHLGNLAANLSLAAGDFDGLDGAKNHAGMLGWAAIDGEARAWLADLSANTDTIEAMRDWHGILRHALIGVASRLVADSSPAAVTGRRTNRGFMTAAKAESIYHSVLRKELPMAYPDRKEKAS
;
A
#
# COMPACT_ATOMS: atom_id res chain seq x y z
N GLY A 1 25.65 -35.13 -17.58
CA GLY A 1 24.49 -34.22 -17.69
C GLY A 1 23.26 -34.89 -17.14
N VAL A 2 22.23 -34.11 -16.77
CA VAL A 2 20.92 -34.62 -16.36
C VAL A 2 19.99 -34.58 -17.57
N SER A 3 19.34 -35.71 -17.90
CA SER A 3 18.50 -35.86 -19.11
C SER A 3 17.00 -35.99 -18.83
N GLY A 4 16.58 -36.04 -17.56
CA GLY A 4 15.19 -36.15 -17.16
C GLY A 4 15.01 -36.28 -15.65
N LEU A 5 13.78 -36.08 -15.19
CA LEU A 5 13.38 -36.25 -13.80
C LEU A 5 11.96 -36.81 -13.71
N VAL A 6 11.65 -37.49 -12.61
CA VAL A 6 10.29 -37.89 -12.23
C VAL A 6 9.89 -37.06 -11.01
N LEU A 7 8.84 -36.24 -11.16
CA LEU A 7 8.26 -35.45 -10.09
C LEU A 7 6.95 -36.10 -9.65
N ALA A 8 6.89 -36.57 -8.41
CA ALA A 8 5.70 -37.14 -7.80
C ALA A 8 5.30 -36.33 -6.56
N GLN A 9 4.04 -36.42 -6.17
CA GLN A 9 3.53 -35.74 -4.97
C GLN A 9 4.21 -36.29 -3.71
N GLY A 10 4.69 -35.38 -2.86
CA GLY A 10 5.23 -35.70 -1.55
C GLY A 10 4.18 -35.55 -0.44
N ASP A 11 4.66 -35.31 0.77
CA ASP A 11 3.80 -35.11 1.93
C ASP A 11 3.01 -33.79 1.85
N LYS A 12 1.72 -33.87 2.19
CA LYS A 12 0.84 -32.71 2.19
C LYS A 12 0.87 -32.04 3.57
N MET A 13 1.38 -30.81 3.61
CA MET A 13 1.22 -29.93 4.78
C MET A 13 0.12 -28.91 4.53
N THR A 14 -0.74 -28.70 5.53
CA THR A 14 -1.82 -27.71 5.45
C THR A 14 -1.36 -26.37 6.06
N PRO A 15 -1.79 -25.23 5.50
CA PRO A 15 -1.25 -23.91 5.85
C PRO A 15 -1.85 -23.28 7.13
N GLN A 16 -2.90 -23.87 7.71
CA GLN A 16 -3.58 -23.30 8.88
C GLN A 16 -2.67 -23.36 10.11
N ASN A 17 -2.54 -22.23 10.83
CA ASN A 17 -1.88 -22.14 12.13
C ASN A 17 -0.46 -22.75 12.17
N ARG A 18 0.38 -22.47 11.16
CA ARG A 18 1.78 -22.93 11.11
C ARG A 18 2.80 -21.91 11.60
N MET A 19 2.34 -20.88 12.33
CA MET A 19 3.16 -19.79 12.87
C MET A 19 4.34 -20.25 13.74
N ASP A 20 4.22 -21.43 14.38
CA ASP A 20 5.25 -21.98 15.28
C ASP A 20 6.37 -22.72 14.54
N VAL A 21 6.19 -23.02 13.24
CA VAL A 21 7.15 -23.79 12.43
C VAL A 21 7.56 -23.08 11.14
N GLU A 22 6.81 -22.06 10.71
CA GLU A 22 7.11 -21.25 9.53
C GLU A 22 7.40 -19.80 9.96
N TYR A 23 8.66 -19.39 9.82
CA TYR A 23 9.20 -18.17 10.43
C TYR A 23 9.36 -16.98 9.46
N MET A 24 9.27 -17.23 8.15
CA MET A 24 9.49 -16.22 7.11
C MET A 24 8.18 -15.59 6.63
N THR A 25 7.03 -16.15 7.02
CA THR A 25 5.72 -15.75 6.55
C THR A 25 5.00 -14.83 7.53
N ALA A 26 4.39 -13.76 7.02
CA ALA A 26 3.40 -12.98 7.77
C ALA A 26 2.05 -13.69 7.75
N TRP A 27 1.22 -13.50 8.77
CA TRP A 27 -0.03 -14.22 8.92
C TRP A 27 -1.21 -13.27 8.98
N ARG A 28 -2.38 -13.73 8.52
CA ARG A 28 -3.64 -13.00 8.61
C ARG A 28 -4.71 -13.84 9.27
N TYR A 29 -5.56 -13.19 10.07
CA TYR A 29 -6.74 -13.86 10.62
C TYR A 29 -7.72 -14.24 9.49
N SER A 30 -8.26 -15.46 9.53
CA SER A 30 -9.15 -15.98 8.48
C SER A 30 -10.50 -16.39 9.03
N LYS A 31 -11.47 -15.46 9.04
CA LYS A 31 -12.85 -15.73 9.47
C LYS A 31 -13.48 -16.96 8.80
N PRO A 32 -13.35 -17.18 7.47
CA PRO A 32 -13.95 -18.36 6.84
C PRO A 32 -13.37 -19.66 7.37
N GLN A 33 -12.05 -19.72 7.58
CA GLN A 33 -11.39 -20.91 8.10
C GLN A 33 -11.65 -21.08 9.60
N THR A 34 -11.69 -20.00 10.38
CA THR A 34 -12.08 -20.04 11.80
C THR A 34 -13.48 -20.64 11.95
N LYS A 35 -14.45 -20.12 11.19
CA LYS A 35 -15.82 -20.64 11.23
C LYS A 35 -15.90 -22.12 10.85
N LYS A 36 -15.10 -22.54 9.87
CA LYS A 36 -15.06 -23.94 9.40
C LYS A 36 -14.40 -24.88 10.42
N ALA A 37 -13.35 -24.43 11.10
CA ALA A 37 -12.56 -25.24 12.02
C ALA A 37 -13.10 -25.21 13.47
N GLY A 38 -13.90 -24.20 13.84
CA GLY A 38 -14.40 -24.01 15.21
C GLY A 38 -13.35 -23.48 16.19
N ILE A 39 -12.18 -23.08 15.70
CA ILE A 39 -11.07 -22.49 16.46
C ILE A 39 -10.52 -21.28 15.69
N ASP A 40 -9.80 -20.38 16.34
CA ASP A 40 -9.13 -19.28 15.64
C ASP A 40 -8.12 -19.82 14.62
N VAL A 41 -8.26 -19.41 13.36
CA VAL A 41 -7.38 -19.80 12.26
C VAL A 41 -6.70 -18.59 11.65
N TYR A 42 -5.37 -18.63 11.66
CA TYR A 42 -4.49 -17.79 10.88
C TYR A 42 -4.01 -18.54 9.65
N MET A 43 -3.89 -17.79 8.55
CA MET A 43 -3.42 -18.26 7.25
C MET A 43 -2.22 -17.41 6.82
N PRO A 44 -1.36 -17.92 5.93
CA PRO A 44 -0.36 -17.10 5.26
C PRO A 44 -0.98 -15.83 4.67
N LEU A 45 -0.35 -14.70 4.92
CA LEU A 45 -0.64 -13.45 4.25
C LEU A 45 0.09 -13.48 2.89
N GLU A 46 -0.64 -13.87 1.85
CA GLU A 46 -0.12 -13.90 0.49
C GLU A 46 0.22 -12.49 0.00
N HIS A 47 1.26 -12.40 -0.84
CA HIS A 47 1.62 -11.17 -1.52
C HIS A 47 0.63 -10.86 -2.64
N ASP A 48 0.39 -9.57 -2.87
CA ASP A 48 -0.39 -9.07 -3.98
C ASP A 48 0.59 -8.56 -5.05
N PRO A 49 0.72 -9.24 -6.21
CA PRO A 49 1.69 -8.84 -7.24
C PRO A 49 1.43 -7.45 -7.82
N SER A 50 0.19 -6.94 -7.69
CA SER A 50 -0.16 -5.59 -8.14
C SER A 50 0.29 -4.48 -7.19
N ARG A 51 0.93 -4.83 -6.06
CA ARG A 51 1.34 -3.90 -5.01
C ARG A 51 2.83 -3.99 -4.73
N SER A 52 3.50 -2.85 -4.74
CA SER A 52 4.84 -2.70 -4.17
C SER A 52 4.88 -3.13 -2.70
N ALA A 53 5.99 -3.74 -2.27
CA ALA A 53 6.15 -4.28 -0.91
C ALA A 53 5.99 -3.24 0.20
N TRP A 54 6.40 -1.99 -0.05
CA TRP A 54 6.27 -0.91 0.94
C TRP A 54 4.80 -0.69 1.39
N ARG A 55 3.83 -0.96 0.51
CA ARG A 55 2.40 -0.87 0.82
C ARG A 55 1.92 -1.98 1.76
N GLY A 56 2.71 -3.03 1.93
CA GLY A 56 2.45 -4.15 2.84
C GLY A 56 3.15 -4.02 4.20
N VAL A 57 4.05 -3.04 4.36
CA VAL A 57 4.89 -2.84 5.56
C VAL A 57 4.08 -2.78 6.87
N PRO A 58 2.93 -2.08 6.96
CA PRO A 58 2.14 -2.08 8.19
C PRO A 58 1.77 -3.49 8.68
N LYS A 59 1.46 -4.41 7.75
CA LYS A 59 1.13 -5.81 8.08
C LYS A 59 2.36 -6.61 8.48
N LEU A 60 3.52 -6.32 7.88
CA LEU A 60 4.79 -6.97 8.22
C LEU A 60 5.29 -6.54 9.61
N MET A 61 4.94 -5.33 10.07
CA MET A 61 5.35 -4.80 11.38
C MET A 61 4.34 -5.05 12.51
N GLY A 62 3.21 -5.71 12.24
CA GLY A 62 2.14 -5.93 13.21
C GLY A 62 1.31 -4.66 13.53
N ALA A 63 1.40 -3.63 12.68
CA ALA A 63 0.71 -2.35 12.89
C ALA A 63 -0.77 -2.37 12.44
N ALA A 64 -1.23 -3.46 11.82
CA ALA A 64 -2.59 -3.58 11.30
C ALA A 64 -3.69 -3.63 12.38
N GLY A 65 -3.31 -3.64 13.67
CA GLY A 65 -4.21 -3.56 14.79
C GLY A 65 -5.11 -4.78 14.96
N LEU A 66 -6.26 -4.58 15.62
CA LEU A 66 -7.28 -5.60 15.80
C LEU A 66 -8.31 -5.54 14.67
N ASN A 67 -8.75 -6.70 14.22
CA ASN A 67 -9.90 -6.83 13.33
C ASN A 67 -11.23 -6.60 14.08
N ASP A 68 -12.33 -6.61 13.34
CA ASP A 68 -13.70 -6.43 13.84
C ASP A 68 -14.18 -7.49 14.84
N VAL A 69 -13.46 -8.60 14.99
CA VAL A 69 -13.73 -9.62 16.01
C VAL A 69 -12.75 -9.55 17.19
N GLY A 70 -11.98 -8.45 17.30
CA GLY A 70 -11.06 -8.19 18.39
C GLY A 70 -9.81 -9.07 18.38
N LYS A 71 -9.47 -9.67 17.23
CA LYS A 71 -8.26 -10.49 17.04
C LYS A 71 -7.23 -9.72 16.24
N GLU A 72 -5.96 -10.01 16.46
CA GLU A 72 -4.88 -9.40 15.68
C GLU A 72 -5.11 -9.61 14.18
N ALA A 73 -5.18 -8.52 13.43
CA ALA A 73 -5.51 -8.58 12.01
C ALA A 73 -4.40 -9.27 11.21
N SER A 74 -3.14 -9.05 11.61
CA SER A 74 -1.97 -9.68 11.03
C SER A 74 -0.87 -9.91 12.06
N ILE A 75 -0.18 -11.04 11.97
CA ILE A 75 0.99 -11.36 12.79
C ILE A 75 2.23 -11.26 11.92
N ALA A 76 3.22 -10.48 12.36
CA ALA A 76 4.50 -10.32 11.68
C ALA A 76 5.25 -11.66 11.53
N PRO A 77 6.11 -11.86 10.51
CA PRO A 77 7.00 -13.01 10.43
C PRO A 77 7.83 -13.19 11.70
N ALA A 78 8.06 -14.43 12.14
CA ALA A 78 8.83 -14.70 13.36
C ALA A 78 10.28 -14.19 13.24
N THR A 79 10.86 -14.27 12.04
CA THR A 79 12.17 -13.67 11.71
C THR A 79 12.21 -12.17 12.01
N LEU A 80 11.20 -11.42 11.57
CA LEU A 80 11.09 -10.00 11.91
C LEU A 80 10.87 -9.82 13.41
N ARG A 81 10.00 -10.59 14.07
CA ARG A 81 9.78 -10.51 15.53
C ARG A 81 11.06 -10.73 16.34
N THR A 82 11.93 -11.65 15.94
CA THR A 82 13.24 -11.85 16.58
C THR A 82 14.15 -10.62 16.41
N LEU A 83 14.09 -9.95 15.27
CA LEU A 83 14.79 -8.68 15.07
C LEU A 83 14.22 -7.57 15.96
N GLN A 84 12.92 -7.57 16.25
CA GLN A 84 12.28 -6.61 17.19
C GLN A 84 12.87 -6.73 18.59
N SER A 85 13.04 -7.97 19.10
CA SER A 85 13.62 -8.18 20.43
C SER A 85 15.09 -7.77 20.55
N LEU A 86 15.81 -7.68 19.43
CA LEU A 86 17.19 -7.19 19.45
C LEU A 86 17.26 -5.67 19.68
N ASP A 87 16.23 -4.90 19.31
CA ASP A 87 16.19 -3.46 19.56
C ASP A 87 16.02 -3.13 21.06
N ASP A 88 15.26 -3.95 21.79
CA ASP A 88 15.08 -3.78 23.23
C ASP A 88 16.37 -4.03 24.02
N GLU A 89 17.28 -4.84 23.47
CA GLU A 89 18.61 -5.13 24.03
C GLU A 89 19.73 -4.26 23.44
N ALA A 90 19.55 -3.71 22.23
CA ALA A 90 20.55 -2.95 21.51
C ALA A 90 20.46 -1.45 21.81
N VAL A 91 21.58 -0.91 22.29
CA VAL A 91 21.82 0.52 22.44
C VAL A 91 21.86 1.20 21.07
N ASP A 92 20.76 1.84 20.65
CA ASP A 92 20.67 2.91 19.63
C ASP A 92 21.60 2.76 18.41
N LEU A 93 21.76 1.53 17.90
CA LEU A 93 22.61 1.29 16.74
C LEU A 93 21.81 1.68 15.50
N PRO A 94 22.37 2.48 14.56
CA PRO A 94 21.73 2.85 13.30
C PRO A 94 21.75 1.65 12.31
N LEU A 95 21.26 0.50 12.76
CA LEU A 95 21.19 -0.71 11.95
C LEU A 95 20.02 -0.61 10.99
N THR A 96 20.33 -0.84 9.72
CA THR A 96 19.34 -0.99 8.66
C THR A 96 19.31 -2.46 8.26
N VAL A 97 18.11 -2.98 8.02
CA VAL A 97 17.88 -4.32 7.50
C VAL A 97 17.15 -4.21 6.17
N THR A 98 17.57 -5.02 5.20
CA THR A 98 16.83 -5.20 3.96
C THR A 98 15.87 -6.36 4.15
N VAL A 99 14.56 -6.08 4.02
CA VAL A 99 13.51 -7.09 4.02
C VAL A 99 13.22 -7.47 2.59
N GLU A 100 13.57 -8.70 2.23
CA GLU A 100 13.22 -9.31 0.95
C GLU A 100 11.85 -9.97 1.02
N VAL A 101 11.02 -9.67 0.04
CA VAL A 101 9.67 -10.20 -0.13
C VAL A 101 9.69 -11.12 -1.35
N VAL A 102 9.57 -12.42 -1.11
CA VAL A 102 9.59 -13.45 -2.16
C VAL A 102 8.29 -14.25 -2.09
N GLY A 103 7.63 -14.39 -3.23
CA GLY A 103 6.39 -15.14 -3.33
C GLY A 103 6.11 -15.65 -4.72
N MET A 104 5.02 -16.41 -4.83
CA MET A 104 4.55 -16.92 -6.10
C MET A 104 3.02 -16.92 -6.09
N GLN A 105 2.44 -16.33 -7.12
CA GLN A 105 1.01 -16.45 -7.41
C GLN A 105 0.80 -17.62 -8.35
N TYR A 106 -0.09 -18.52 -7.94
CA TYR A 106 -0.54 -19.59 -8.79
C TYR A 106 -1.88 -19.25 -9.42
N GLY A 107 -2.07 -19.72 -10.65
CA GLY A 107 -3.34 -19.59 -11.36
C GLY A 107 -4.41 -20.56 -10.88
N PRO A 108 -5.52 -20.66 -11.63
CA PRO A 108 -6.65 -21.50 -11.26
C PRO A 108 -6.21 -22.91 -10.87
N GLN A 109 -6.73 -23.38 -9.72
CA GLN A 109 -6.45 -24.71 -9.15
C GLN A 109 -4.98 -24.95 -8.76
N ASN A 110 -4.16 -23.90 -8.65
CA ASN A 110 -2.73 -23.99 -8.35
C ASN A 110 -1.94 -24.86 -9.36
N ALA A 111 -2.44 -24.98 -10.59
CA ALA A 111 -1.87 -25.87 -11.60
C ALA A 111 -0.77 -25.21 -12.46
N THR A 112 -0.71 -23.88 -12.43
CA THR A 112 0.26 -23.07 -13.19
C THR A 112 0.79 -21.96 -12.31
N VAL A 113 2.03 -21.57 -12.56
CA VAL A 113 2.62 -20.36 -11.98
C VAL A 113 2.18 -19.20 -12.85
N GLU A 114 1.45 -18.24 -12.29
CA GLU A 114 1.05 -17.02 -12.98
C GLU A 114 2.10 -15.94 -12.81
N GLU A 115 2.59 -15.75 -11.59
CA GLU A 115 3.52 -14.66 -11.28
C GLU A 115 4.52 -15.04 -10.20
N LEU A 116 5.77 -14.59 -10.38
CA LEU A 116 6.81 -14.65 -9.37
C LEU A 116 6.98 -13.25 -8.79
N ILE A 117 6.92 -13.17 -7.47
CA ILE A 117 6.99 -11.92 -6.73
C ILE A 117 8.36 -11.84 -6.08
N HIS A 118 9.09 -10.77 -6.39
CA HIS A 118 10.32 -10.41 -5.71
C HIS A 118 10.39 -8.90 -5.56
N ASP A 119 10.49 -8.43 -4.33
CA ASP A 119 10.65 -7.02 -3.99
C ASP A 119 11.51 -6.91 -2.71
N SER A 120 12.08 -5.75 -2.45
CA SER A 120 12.95 -5.50 -1.31
C SER A 120 12.74 -4.10 -0.76
N LEU A 121 12.84 -3.95 0.55
CA LEU A 121 12.78 -2.64 1.20
C LEU A 121 13.75 -2.54 2.36
N ASP A 122 14.32 -1.37 2.55
CA ASP A 122 15.24 -1.09 3.66
C ASP A 122 14.45 -0.46 4.82
N LEU A 123 14.65 -0.99 6.03
CA LEU A 123 14.03 -0.50 7.25
C LEU A 123 15.09 -0.35 8.33
N ARG A 124 14.97 0.69 9.17
CA ARG A 124 15.75 0.77 10.40
C ARG A 124 15.25 -0.27 11.40
N LEU A 125 16.17 -0.96 12.06
CA LEU A 125 15.84 -2.01 13.04
C LEU A 125 14.92 -1.48 14.15
N GLY A 126 15.18 -0.25 14.63
CA GLY A 126 14.35 0.39 15.66
C GLY A 126 12.90 0.64 15.26
N LEU A 127 12.59 0.70 13.96
CA LEU A 127 11.20 0.76 13.48
C LEU A 127 10.44 -0.55 13.73
N LEU A 128 11.16 -1.65 13.94
CA LEU A 128 10.60 -2.96 14.23
C LEU A 128 10.43 -3.20 15.75
N GLY A 129 11.16 -2.53 16.64
CA GLY A 129 11.11 -2.71 18.11
C GLY A 129 9.95 -1.97 18.80
N GLU A 130 9.44 -2.45 19.95
CA GLU A 130 8.14 -2.03 20.55
C GLU A 130 8.00 -0.51 20.74
N ARG A 131 9.10 0.18 21.04
CA ARG A 131 9.16 1.64 21.21
C ARG A 131 8.65 2.44 20.01
N SER A 132 8.71 1.87 18.80
CA SER A 132 8.24 2.52 17.57
C SER A 132 6.74 2.45 17.35
N GLY A 133 5.94 1.94 18.31
CA GLY A 133 4.48 1.82 18.21
C GLY A 133 3.78 3.03 17.58
N PRO A 134 4.00 4.27 18.07
CA PRO A 134 3.41 5.47 17.46
C PRO A 134 3.83 5.70 16.00
N VAL A 135 5.09 5.44 15.66
CA VAL A 135 5.61 5.59 14.29
C VAL A 135 5.00 4.53 13.38
N ARG A 136 4.83 3.29 13.84
CA ARG A 136 4.19 2.22 13.05
C ARG A 136 2.71 2.50 12.75
N VAL A 137 1.98 3.05 13.73
CA VAL A 137 0.60 3.50 13.52
C VAL A 137 0.56 4.61 12.47
N MET A 138 1.45 5.60 12.59
CA MET A 138 1.58 6.66 11.58
C MET A 138 1.91 6.09 10.19
N VAL A 139 2.80 5.09 10.08
CA VAL A 139 3.11 4.42 8.80
C VAL A 139 1.88 3.72 8.22
N ASN A 140 1.03 3.11 9.05
CA ASN A 140 -0.25 2.56 8.59
C ASN A 140 -1.14 3.66 7.99
N ASP A 141 -1.34 4.75 8.73
CA ASP A 141 -2.16 5.88 8.29
C ASP A 141 -1.60 6.54 7.01
N ALA A 142 -0.27 6.60 6.88
CA ALA A 142 0.42 7.10 5.70
C ALA A 142 0.12 6.24 4.45
N VAL A 143 0.17 4.91 4.57
CA VAL A 143 -0.16 3.99 3.47
C VAL A 143 -1.65 4.10 3.09
N GLU A 144 -2.55 4.17 4.07
CA GLU A 144 -4.00 4.36 3.83
C GLU A 144 -4.30 5.70 3.13
N THR A 145 -3.60 6.76 3.53
CA THR A 145 -3.70 8.09 2.91
C THR A 145 -3.27 8.03 1.44
N ALA A 146 -2.19 7.31 1.12
CA ALA A 146 -1.75 7.12 -0.25
C ALA A 146 -2.75 6.32 -1.09
N ASP A 147 -3.31 5.23 -0.54
CA ASP A 147 -4.36 4.43 -1.20
C ASP A 147 -5.58 5.31 -1.55
N THR A 148 -6.00 6.18 -0.62
CA THR A 148 -7.11 7.13 -0.81
C THR A 148 -6.79 8.18 -1.88
N CYS A 149 -5.58 8.76 -1.86
CA CYS A 149 -5.18 9.77 -2.84
C CYS A 149 -5.07 9.21 -4.26
N VAL A 150 -4.54 7.99 -4.42
CA VAL A 150 -4.47 7.31 -5.73
C VAL A 150 -5.87 6.93 -6.22
N TRP A 151 -6.77 6.53 -5.33
CA TRP A 151 -8.18 6.33 -5.69
C TRP A 151 -8.83 7.61 -6.25
N HIS A 152 -8.57 8.76 -5.62
CA HIS A 152 -9.04 10.06 -6.15
C HIS A 152 -8.42 10.42 -7.50
N LEU A 153 -7.14 10.07 -7.74
CA LEU A 153 -6.51 10.25 -9.05
C LEU A 153 -7.19 9.39 -10.12
N GLY A 154 -7.56 8.15 -9.79
CA GLY A 154 -8.38 7.31 -10.68
C GLY A 154 -9.73 7.97 -11.02
N ASN A 155 -10.38 8.57 -10.02
CA ASN A 155 -11.64 9.28 -10.25
C ASN A 155 -11.48 10.55 -11.10
N LEU A 156 -10.34 11.24 -11.02
CA LEU A 156 -10.01 12.30 -11.98
C LEU A 156 -10.03 11.75 -13.40
N ALA A 157 -9.30 10.68 -13.66
CA ALA A 157 -9.24 10.06 -14.99
C ALA A 157 -10.62 9.62 -15.50
N ALA A 158 -11.44 9.01 -14.63
CA ALA A 158 -12.83 8.68 -14.98
C ALA A 158 -13.65 9.92 -15.35
N ASN A 159 -13.50 11.03 -14.61
CA ASN A 159 -14.20 12.27 -14.93
C ASN A 159 -13.73 12.89 -16.26
N LEU A 160 -12.45 12.75 -16.60
CA LEU A 160 -11.91 13.18 -17.90
C LEU A 160 -12.50 12.34 -19.05
N SER A 161 -12.58 11.01 -18.90
CA SER A 161 -13.26 10.14 -19.87
C SER A 161 -14.75 10.49 -20.03
N LEU A 162 -15.45 10.72 -18.92
CA LEU A 162 -16.84 11.19 -18.93
C LEU A 162 -17.00 12.52 -19.67
N ALA A 163 -16.07 13.46 -19.48
CA ALA A 163 -16.07 14.73 -20.19
C ALA A 163 -15.83 14.54 -21.71
N ALA A 164 -14.98 13.57 -22.09
CA ALA A 164 -14.74 13.20 -23.48
C ALA A 164 -15.93 12.47 -24.12
N GLY A 165 -16.81 11.87 -23.31
CA GLY A 165 -17.92 11.04 -23.78
C GLY A 165 -17.62 9.56 -23.88
N ASP A 166 -16.51 9.12 -23.29
CA ASP A 166 -16.17 7.72 -23.14
C ASP A 166 -16.74 7.20 -21.81
N PHE A 167 -17.84 6.45 -21.91
CA PHE A 167 -18.54 5.87 -20.76
C PHE A 167 -18.14 4.42 -20.47
N ASP A 168 -17.55 3.74 -21.45
CA ASP A 168 -17.18 2.33 -21.34
C ASP A 168 -15.72 2.17 -20.87
N GLY A 169 -14.86 3.16 -21.14
CA GLY A 169 -13.44 3.16 -20.76
C GLY A 169 -13.12 3.62 -19.33
N LEU A 170 -14.12 3.83 -18.45
CA LEU A 170 -13.91 4.45 -17.14
C LEU A 170 -12.97 3.64 -16.23
N ASP A 171 -13.16 2.33 -16.17
CA ASP A 171 -12.33 1.48 -15.31
C ASP A 171 -10.91 1.32 -15.85
N GLY A 172 -10.75 1.29 -17.18
CA GLY A 172 -9.44 1.37 -17.83
C GLY A 172 -8.71 2.67 -17.50
N ALA A 173 -9.41 3.81 -17.57
CA ALA A 173 -8.85 5.12 -17.22
C ALA A 173 -8.45 5.21 -15.74
N LYS A 174 -9.29 4.70 -14.83
CA LYS A 174 -8.96 4.62 -13.39
C LYS A 174 -7.72 3.78 -13.14
N ASN A 175 -7.67 2.57 -13.70
CA ASN A 175 -6.57 1.63 -13.50
C ASN A 175 -5.27 2.21 -14.04
N HIS A 176 -5.31 2.82 -15.22
CA HIS A 176 -4.15 3.48 -15.81
C HIS A 176 -3.63 4.63 -14.95
N ALA A 177 -4.52 5.53 -14.50
CA ALA A 177 -4.14 6.62 -13.61
C ALA A 177 -3.63 6.13 -12.26
N GLY A 178 -4.21 5.04 -11.73
CA GLY A 178 -3.74 4.36 -10.53
C GLY A 178 -2.31 3.84 -10.67
N MET A 179 -2.00 3.16 -11.78
CA MET A 179 -0.64 2.68 -12.07
C MET A 179 0.35 3.84 -12.15
N LEU A 180 0.01 4.93 -12.85
CA LEU A 180 0.86 6.12 -12.92
C LEU A 180 1.08 6.77 -11.55
N GLY A 181 0.03 6.84 -10.73
CA GLY A 181 0.10 7.35 -9.36
C GLY A 181 1.05 6.52 -8.50
N TRP A 182 0.91 5.19 -8.52
CA TRP A 182 1.79 4.30 -7.76
C TRP A 182 3.24 4.38 -8.21
N ALA A 183 3.48 4.38 -9.53
CA ALA A 183 4.82 4.53 -10.07
C ALA A 183 5.48 5.87 -9.67
N ALA A 184 4.70 6.95 -9.58
CA ALA A 184 5.20 8.26 -9.18
C ALA A 184 5.52 8.35 -7.68
N ILE A 185 4.87 7.55 -6.83
CA ILE A 185 5.07 7.53 -5.37
C ILE A 185 6.22 6.60 -4.97
N ASP A 186 6.42 5.50 -5.70
CA ASP A 186 7.18 4.32 -5.24
C ASP A 186 8.59 4.65 -4.71
N GLY A 187 9.40 5.39 -5.46
CA GLY A 187 10.78 5.70 -5.07
C GLY A 187 10.87 6.56 -3.80
N GLU A 188 10.08 7.63 -3.74
CA GLU A 188 10.03 8.54 -2.59
C GLU A 188 9.45 7.85 -1.34
N ALA A 189 8.48 6.96 -1.51
CA ALA A 189 7.91 6.17 -0.42
C ALA A 189 8.92 5.23 0.23
N ARG A 190 9.73 4.55 -0.60
CA ARG A 190 10.80 3.68 -0.10
C ARG A 190 11.88 4.49 0.62
N ALA A 191 12.29 5.63 0.07
CA ALA A 191 13.27 6.51 0.68
C ALA A 191 12.77 7.08 2.03
N TRP A 192 11.52 7.53 2.06
CA TRP A 192 10.88 8.04 3.27
C TRP A 192 10.80 6.96 4.36
N LEU A 193 10.34 5.75 4.04
CA LEU A 193 10.30 4.63 4.99
C LEU A 193 11.68 4.24 5.53
N ALA A 194 12.71 4.23 4.68
CA ALA A 194 14.07 3.87 5.08
C ALA A 194 14.69 4.87 6.07
N ASP A 195 14.19 6.12 6.11
CA ASP A 195 14.67 7.15 7.03
C ASP A 195 13.95 7.12 8.39
N LEU A 196 12.79 6.45 8.50
CA LEU A 196 12.04 6.39 9.75
C LEU A 196 12.76 5.58 10.83
N SER A 197 12.65 6.04 12.07
CA SER A 197 13.20 5.41 13.28
C SER A 197 12.19 5.41 14.42
N ALA A 198 12.50 4.72 15.52
CA ALA A 198 11.65 4.72 16.71
C ALA A 198 11.41 6.11 17.32
N ASN A 199 12.35 7.05 17.12
CA ASN A 199 12.30 8.39 17.71
C ASN A 199 11.82 9.46 16.71
N THR A 200 11.37 9.04 15.52
CA THR A 200 10.88 9.98 14.51
C THR A 200 9.66 10.74 15.01
N ASP A 201 9.66 12.06 14.86
CA ASP A 201 8.49 12.89 15.10
C ASP A 201 7.40 12.54 14.07
N THR A 202 6.30 11.96 14.55
CA THR A 202 5.22 11.46 13.70
C THR A 202 4.48 12.59 12.97
N ILE A 203 4.44 13.80 13.55
CA ILE A 203 3.75 14.95 12.94
C ILE A 203 4.57 15.49 11.78
N GLU A 204 5.87 15.69 11.99
CA GLU A 204 6.78 16.16 10.92
C GLU A 204 6.90 15.10 9.82
N ALA A 205 7.05 13.81 10.16
CA ALA A 205 7.11 12.74 9.18
C ALA A 205 5.83 12.63 8.33
N MET A 206 4.64 12.81 8.95
CA MET A 206 3.38 12.81 8.21
C MET A 206 3.21 14.07 7.35
N ARG A 207 3.75 15.22 7.78
CA ARG A 207 3.79 16.44 6.97
C ARG A 207 4.65 16.24 5.72
N ASP A 208 5.83 15.66 5.89
CA ASP A 208 6.73 15.33 4.78
C ASP A 208 6.06 14.34 3.82
N TRP A 209 5.41 13.31 4.36
CA TRP A 209 4.65 12.34 3.57
C TRP A 209 3.53 12.99 2.74
N HIS A 210 2.75 13.89 3.34
CA HIS A 210 1.74 14.65 2.60
C HIS A 210 2.37 15.52 1.51
N GLY A 211 3.55 16.09 1.77
CA GLY A 211 4.35 16.82 0.78
C GLY A 211 4.72 15.96 -0.43
N ILE A 212 5.25 14.75 -0.17
CA ILE A 212 5.60 13.74 -1.18
C ILE A 212 4.38 13.38 -2.03
N LEU A 213 3.28 12.98 -1.39
CA LEU A 213 2.05 12.60 -2.09
C LEU A 213 1.51 13.75 -2.94
N ARG A 214 1.51 14.97 -2.40
CA ARG A 214 1.06 16.16 -3.13
C ARG A 214 1.91 16.40 -4.36
N HIS A 215 3.24 16.38 -4.22
CA HIS A 215 4.15 16.64 -5.33
C HIS A 215 3.98 15.60 -6.44
N ALA A 216 4.04 14.31 -6.09
CA ALA A 216 3.92 13.21 -7.05
C ALA A 216 2.57 13.23 -7.78
N LEU A 217 1.46 13.32 -7.04
CA LEU A 217 0.13 13.14 -7.62
C LEU A 217 -0.39 14.37 -8.37
N ILE A 218 0.00 15.59 -7.97
CA ILE A 218 -0.27 16.78 -8.80
C ILE A 218 0.46 16.67 -10.14
N GLY A 219 1.71 16.20 -10.14
CA GLY A 219 2.47 16.00 -11.38
C GLY A 219 1.76 15.04 -12.35
N VAL A 220 1.21 13.93 -11.84
CA VAL A 220 0.44 12.97 -12.65
C VAL A 220 -0.89 13.58 -13.11
N ALA A 221 -1.64 14.21 -12.20
CA ALA A 221 -2.93 14.83 -12.52
C ALA A 221 -2.81 15.89 -13.62
N SER A 222 -1.81 16.77 -13.56
CA SER A 222 -1.58 17.79 -14.57
C SER A 222 -1.30 17.19 -15.95
N ARG A 223 -0.59 16.05 -16.02
CA ARG A 223 -0.36 15.33 -17.30
C ARG A 223 -1.66 14.76 -17.84
N LEU A 224 -2.46 14.08 -17.01
CA LEU A 224 -3.77 13.54 -17.42
C LEU A 224 -4.70 14.63 -17.97
N VAL A 225 -4.72 15.80 -17.33
CA VAL A 225 -5.52 16.94 -17.79
C VAL A 225 -4.95 17.52 -19.10
N ALA A 226 -3.63 17.64 -19.22
CA ALA A 226 -2.99 18.13 -20.45
C ALA A 226 -3.23 17.20 -21.66
N ASP A 227 -3.26 15.89 -21.43
CA ASP A 227 -3.49 14.87 -22.47
C ASP A 227 -4.99 14.69 -22.79
N SER A 228 -5.86 15.47 -22.17
CA SER A 228 -7.30 15.38 -22.39
C SER A 228 -7.71 15.82 -23.80
N SER A 229 -8.65 15.09 -24.39
CA SER A 229 -9.16 15.41 -25.73
C SER A 229 -9.84 16.79 -25.78
N PRO A 230 -9.91 17.45 -26.95
CA PRO A 230 -10.69 18.69 -27.11
C PRO A 230 -12.17 18.55 -26.69
N ALA A 231 -12.73 17.35 -26.85
CA ALA A 231 -14.09 17.03 -26.39
C ALA A 231 -14.21 17.11 -24.86
N ALA A 232 -13.21 16.64 -24.11
CA ALA A 232 -13.18 16.76 -22.65
C ALA A 232 -13.05 18.21 -22.18
N VAL A 233 -12.35 19.05 -22.95
CA VAL A 233 -12.22 20.50 -22.66
C VAL A 233 -13.57 21.21 -22.82
N THR A 234 -14.28 20.93 -23.92
CA THR A 234 -15.64 21.47 -24.14
C THR A 234 -16.61 20.91 -23.11
N GLY A 235 -16.44 19.64 -22.76
CA GLY A 235 -17.25 18.92 -21.79
C GLY A 235 -18.65 18.59 -22.29
N ARG A 236 -19.40 17.89 -21.44
CA ARG A 236 -20.77 17.43 -21.75
C ARG A 236 -21.60 17.17 -20.51
N ARG A 237 -22.90 16.97 -20.72
CA ARG A 237 -23.83 16.56 -19.68
C ARG A 237 -23.65 15.06 -19.39
N THR A 238 -23.41 14.75 -18.13
CA THR A 238 -23.30 13.38 -17.61
C THR A 238 -24.42 13.14 -16.59
N ASN A 239 -24.55 11.91 -16.11
CA ASN A 239 -25.49 11.57 -15.03
C ASN A 239 -25.19 12.32 -13.72
N ARG A 240 -24.00 12.91 -13.58
CA ARG A 240 -23.55 13.69 -12.41
C ARG A 240 -23.52 15.21 -12.70
N GLY A 241 -24.22 15.64 -13.75
CA GLY A 241 -24.25 17.03 -14.21
C GLY A 241 -23.23 17.32 -15.32
N PHE A 242 -23.09 18.60 -15.66
CA PHE A 242 -22.12 19.02 -16.69
C PHE A 242 -20.69 18.80 -16.20
N MET A 243 -19.88 18.10 -17.00
CA MET A 243 -18.50 17.75 -16.71
C MET A 243 -17.57 18.26 -17.80
N THR A 244 -16.48 18.91 -17.40
CA THR A 244 -15.39 19.41 -18.25
C THR A 244 -14.07 18.99 -17.62
N ALA A 245 -12.97 18.99 -18.39
CA ALA A 245 -11.63 18.74 -17.87
C ALA A 245 -11.27 19.69 -16.70
N ALA A 246 -11.53 21.00 -16.85
CA ALA A 246 -11.29 21.99 -15.81
C ALA A 246 -12.10 21.74 -14.52
N LYS A 247 -13.36 21.27 -14.66
CA LYS A 247 -14.18 20.93 -13.49
C LYS A 247 -13.68 19.66 -12.80
N ALA A 248 -13.27 18.65 -13.58
CA ALA A 248 -12.70 17.42 -13.05
C ALA A 248 -11.41 17.71 -12.26
N GLU A 249 -10.52 18.53 -12.81
CA GLU A 249 -9.29 19.00 -12.16
C GLU A 249 -9.59 19.77 -10.87
N SER A 250 -10.54 20.70 -10.89
CA SER A 250 -10.95 21.47 -9.71
C SER A 250 -11.48 20.57 -8.58
N ILE A 251 -12.31 19.57 -8.93
CA ILE A 251 -12.80 18.56 -7.97
C ILE A 251 -11.62 17.80 -7.38
N TYR A 252 -10.69 17.35 -8.22
CA TYR A 252 -9.52 16.60 -7.79
C TYR A 252 -8.64 17.40 -6.81
N HIS A 253 -8.30 18.65 -7.13
CA HIS A 253 -7.52 19.49 -6.20
C HIS A 253 -8.25 19.75 -4.88
N SER A 254 -9.58 19.88 -4.92
CA SER A 254 -10.39 20.07 -3.71
C SER A 254 -10.35 18.84 -2.80
N VAL A 255 -10.48 17.63 -3.35
CA VAL A 255 -10.39 16.40 -2.55
C VAL A 255 -8.95 16.15 -2.09
N LEU A 256 -7.95 16.33 -2.96
CA LEU A 256 -6.54 16.13 -2.59
C LEU A 256 -6.11 17.06 -1.44
N ARG A 257 -6.63 18.29 -1.40
CA ARG A 257 -6.37 19.21 -0.29
C ARG A 257 -7.01 18.77 1.02
N LYS A 258 -8.13 18.05 0.97
CA LYS A 258 -8.78 17.50 2.17
C LYS A 258 -8.03 16.28 2.70
N GLU A 259 -7.55 15.42 1.79
CA GLU A 259 -6.80 14.22 2.17
C GLU A 259 -5.37 14.53 2.63
N LEU A 260 -4.77 15.62 2.15
CA LEU A 260 -3.39 16.02 2.48
C LEU A 260 -3.34 17.34 3.27
N PRO A 261 -4.01 17.47 4.44
CA PRO A 261 -4.17 18.75 5.11
C PRO A 261 -2.83 19.39 5.50
N MET A 262 -1.83 18.59 5.88
CA MET A 262 -0.51 19.08 6.32
C MET A 262 0.38 19.56 5.15
N ALA A 263 0.05 19.24 3.90
CA ALA A 263 0.79 19.74 2.73
C ALA A 263 0.37 21.14 2.30
N TYR A 264 -0.66 21.72 2.93
CA TYR A 264 -1.15 23.05 2.62
C TYR A 264 -1.07 23.94 3.86
N PRO A 265 -0.67 25.22 3.71
CA PRO A 265 -0.67 26.16 4.82
C PRO A 265 -2.07 26.31 5.38
N ASP A 266 -2.13 26.48 6.70
CA ASP A 266 -3.39 26.58 7.42
C ASP A 266 -4.17 27.79 6.92
N ARG A 267 -5.47 27.60 6.64
CA ARG A 267 -6.30 28.67 6.05
C ARG A 267 -6.38 29.92 6.94
N LYS A 268 -6.04 29.78 8.23
CA LYS A 268 -6.02 30.87 9.22
C LYS A 268 -4.76 31.72 9.18
N GLU A 269 -3.62 31.23 8.67
CA GLU A 269 -2.37 32.02 8.62
C GLU A 269 -2.36 33.06 7.51
N LYS A 270 -3.24 32.93 6.51
CA LYS A 270 -3.34 33.92 5.40
C LYS A 270 -4.27 35.11 5.69
N ALA A 271 -4.79 35.23 6.90
CA ALA A 271 -5.69 36.31 7.30
C ALA A 271 -5.10 37.25 8.38
N SER A 272 -3.79 37.19 8.61
CA SER A 272 -3.06 38.13 9.48
C SER A 272 -2.08 38.99 8.69
#